data_AF-A0A3A8EWW9-F1
#
_entry.id   AF-A0A3A8EWW9-F1
#
_cell.length_a   1.000
_cell.length_b   1.000
_cell.length_c   1.000
_cell.angle_alpha   90.00
_cell.angle_beta   90.00
_cell.angle_gamma   90.00
#
_symmetry.space_group_name_H-M   'P 1'
#
loop_
_entity.id
_entity.type
_entity.pdbx_description
1 polymer ?
#
loop_
_entity_poly.entity_id
_entity_poly.type
_entity_poly.pdbx_seq_one_letter_code
_entity_poly.pdbx_strand_id
1 'polypeptide(L)'
;MKMNAPIEIEMKVYAVEEESGQQAVVTMSLPVGQYPTRSTLELIFKKAQDALPDGFRVMDKPEFFNAYLQKEYGITERFATPGSREFTCEVIEMEPANDSH
;
A
#
# COMPACT_ATOMS: atom_id res chain seq x y z
N MET A 1 -10.95 -14.87 13.77
CA MET A 1 -10.43 -14.38 15.07
C MET A 1 -10.96 -12.96 15.31
N LYS A 2 -11.70 -12.68 16.39
CA LYS A 2 -12.15 -11.31 16.76
C LYS A 2 -11.19 -10.78 17.83
N MET A 3 -10.20 -10.00 17.42
CA MET A 3 -9.28 -9.33 18.35
C MET A 3 -9.68 -7.87 18.45
N ASN A 4 -10.32 -7.49 19.56
CA ASN A 4 -10.63 -6.10 19.87
C ASN A 4 -9.56 -5.59 20.84
N ALA A 5 -8.41 -5.21 20.30
CA ALA A 5 -7.33 -4.57 21.05
C ALA A 5 -7.44 -3.04 20.86
N PRO A 6 -6.98 -2.22 21.82
CA PRO A 6 -6.94 -0.77 21.68
C PRO A 6 -5.82 -0.36 20.71
N ILE A 7 -6.03 -0.67 19.43
CA ILE A 7 -5.10 -0.39 18.34
C ILE A 7 -5.74 0.61 17.39
N GLU A 8 -4.92 1.54 16.93
CA GLU A 8 -5.20 2.43 15.80
C GLU A 8 -4.25 2.03 14.68
N ILE A 9 -4.78 1.90 13.46
CA ILE A 9 -4.01 1.51 12.28
C ILE A 9 -4.22 2.60 11.23
N GLU A 10 -3.15 3.01 10.58
CA GLU A 10 -3.18 3.91 9.44
C GLU A 10 -2.83 3.16 8.16
N MET A 11 -3.54 3.45 7.07
CA MET A 11 -3.17 3.04 5.72
C MET A 11 -2.61 4.25 4.98
N LYS A 12 -1.38 4.12 4.46
CA LYS A 12 -0.73 5.12 3.62
C LYS A 12 -0.68 4.63 2.18
N VAL A 13 -1.42 5.30 1.30
CA VAL A 13 -1.45 5.01 -0.14
C VAL A 13 -0.53 5.99 -0.85
N TYR A 14 0.48 5.45 -1.52
CA TYR A 14 1.45 6.23 -2.27
C TYR A 14 1.00 6.36 -3.73
N ALA A 15 1.07 7.57 -4.25
CA ALA A 15 0.65 7.91 -5.60
C ALA A 15 1.70 8.75 -6.32
N VAL A 16 1.71 8.68 -7.64
CA VAL A 16 2.59 9.44 -8.53
C VAL A 16 1.75 10.14 -9.58
N GLU A 17 2.07 11.40 -9.86
CA GLU A 17 1.50 12.13 -10.99
C GLU A 17 2.20 11.71 -12.28
N GLU A 18 1.42 11.40 -13.32
CA GLU A 18 1.95 10.81 -14.55
C GLU A 18 2.86 11.75 -15.36
N GLU A 19 2.64 13.07 -15.28
CA GLU A 19 3.33 14.04 -16.14
C GLU A 19 4.63 14.57 -15.53
N SER A 20 4.61 14.96 -14.25
CA SER A 20 5.77 15.53 -13.55
C SER A 20 6.55 14.53 -12.71
N GLY A 21 5.98 13.35 -12.44
CA GLY A 21 6.53 12.38 -11.49
C GLY A 21 6.43 12.83 -10.03
N GLN A 22 5.62 13.85 -9.74
CA GLN A 22 5.39 14.32 -8.37
C GLN A 22 4.73 13.23 -7.52
N GLN A 23 5.26 13.00 -6.32
CA GLN A 23 4.75 11.98 -5.39
C GLN A 23 3.72 12.59 -4.43
N ALA A 24 2.69 11.81 -4.11
CA ALA A 24 1.68 12.13 -3.10
C ALA A 24 1.46 10.93 -2.16
N VAL A 25 1.07 11.20 -0.92
CA VAL A 25 0.74 10.18 0.07
C VAL A 25 -0.61 10.50 0.69
N VAL A 26 -1.57 9.59 0.54
CA VAL A 26 -2.89 9.66 1.16
C VAL A 26 -2.88 8.80 2.42
N THR A 27 -3.08 9.41 3.59
CA THR A 27 -3.14 8.68 4.87
C THR A 27 -4.60 8.57 5.30
N MET A 28 -5.09 7.34 5.50
CA MET A 28 -6.45 7.06 5.98
C MET A 28 -6.38 6.25 7.27
N SER A 29 -7.08 6.69 8.31
CA SER A 29 -7.21 5.93 9.56
C SER A 29 -8.24 4.81 9.42
N LEU A 30 -7.91 3.63 9.94
CA LEU A 30 -8.85 2.52 10.05
C LEU A 30 -9.76 2.67 11.27
N PRO A 31 -10.90 1.96 11.31
CA PRO A 31 -11.79 1.95 12.47
C PRO A 31 -11.05 1.53 13.76
N VAL A 32 -11.08 2.40 14.77
CA VAL A 32 -10.40 2.20 16.06
C VAL A 32 -10.98 0.99 16.79
N GLY A 33 -10.11 0.17 17.38
CA GLY A 33 -10.52 -0.97 18.20
C GLY A 33 -11.10 -2.15 17.42
N GLN A 34 -11.08 -2.08 16.08
CA GLN A 34 -11.48 -3.16 15.20
C GLN A 34 -10.27 -3.65 14.39
N TYR A 35 -10.09 -4.97 14.37
CA TYR A 35 -9.08 -5.56 13.50
C TYR A 35 -9.51 -5.41 12.03
N PRO A 36 -8.61 -4.97 11.12
CA PRO A 36 -8.91 -4.83 9.71
C PRO A 36 -9.33 -6.17 9.09
N THR A 37 -10.49 -6.18 8.44
CA THR A 37 -10.82 -7.25 7.48
C THR A 37 -10.29 -6.87 6.11
N ARG A 38 -10.07 -7.88 5.25
CA ARG A 38 -9.72 -7.67 3.83
C ARG A 38 -10.70 -6.70 3.14
N SER A 39 -12.00 -6.88 3.36
CA SER A 39 -13.04 -6.00 2.82
C SER A 39 -12.94 -4.56 3.33
N THR A 40 -12.56 -4.36 4.60
CA THR A 40 -12.36 -3.02 5.17
C THR A 40 -11.14 -2.35 4.54
N LEU A 41 -10.06 -3.11 4.33
CA LEU A 41 -8.85 -2.63 3.66
C LEU A 41 -9.13 -2.24 2.21
N GLU A 42 -9.83 -3.09 1.45
CA GLU A 42 -10.21 -2.81 0.06
C GLU A 42 -11.11 -1.58 -0.06
N LEU A 43 -12.07 -1.41 0.86
CA LEU A 43 -12.92 -0.23 0.91
C LEU A 43 -12.14 1.06 1.19
N ILE A 44 -11.23 1.02 2.17
CA ILE A 44 -10.41 2.19 2.53
C ILE A 44 -9.41 2.52 1.43
N PHE A 45 -8.81 1.50 0.82
CA PHE A 45 -7.93 1.67 -0.34
C PHE A 45 -8.65 2.34 -1.50
N LYS A 46 -9.85 1.88 -1.84
CA LYS A 46 -10.67 2.49 -2.90
C LYS A 46 -11.01 3.95 -2.58
N LYS A 47 -11.38 4.27 -1.33
CA LYS A 47 -11.60 5.65 -0.90
C LYS A 47 -10.35 6.53 -1.04
N ALA A 48 -9.18 5.98 -0.70
CA ALA A 48 -7.92 6.69 -0.86
C ALA A 48 -7.59 6.93 -2.34
N GLN A 49 -7.86 5.95 -3.21
CA GLN A 49 -7.70 6.07 -4.65
C GLN A 49 -8.66 7.09 -5.26
N ASP A 50 -9.94 7.07 -4.87
CA ASP A 50 -10.96 8.02 -5.33
C ASP A 50 -10.70 9.45 -4.84
N ALA A 51 -9.91 9.62 -3.77
CA ALA A 51 -9.52 10.92 -3.22
C ALA A 51 -8.24 11.50 -3.84
N LEU A 52 -7.60 10.78 -4.77
CA LEU A 52 -6.44 11.29 -5.49
C LEU A 52 -6.85 12.43 -6.43
N PRO A 53 -6.03 13.49 -6.54
CA PRO A 53 -6.26 14.53 -7.54
C PRO A 53 -6.18 13.96 -8.97
N ASP A 54 -6.83 14.62 -9.92
CA ASP A 54 -6.73 14.27 -11.33
C ASP A 54 -5.25 14.23 -11.79
N GLY A 55 -4.90 13.23 -12.60
CA GLY A 55 -3.52 13.01 -13.07
C GLY A 55 -2.62 12.22 -12.12
N PHE A 56 -3.08 11.94 -10.89
CA PHE A 56 -2.39 11.03 -9.96
C PHE A 56 -2.91 9.61 -10.09
N ARG A 57 -1.99 8.65 -10.08
CA ARG A 57 -2.32 7.23 -9.94
C ARG A 57 -1.57 6.61 -8.77
N VAL A 58 -2.13 5.52 -8.25
CA VAL A 58 -1.44 4.72 -7.22
C VAL A 58 -0.14 4.15 -7.80
N MET A 59 0.93 4.21 -7.00
CA MET A 59 2.22 3.61 -7.37
C MET A 59 2.10 2.10 -7.47
N ASP A 60 2.80 1.51 -8.44
CA ASP A 60 3.01 0.07 -8.43
C ASP A 60 4.05 -0.35 -7.36
N LYS A 61 4.23 -1.66 -7.16
CA LYS A 61 5.15 -2.15 -6.12
C LYS A 61 6.60 -1.69 -6.36
N PRO A 62 7.17 -1.78 -7.59
CA PRO A 62 8.50 -1.23 -7.88
C PRO A 62 8.64 0.27 -7.59
N GLU A 63 7.68 1.08 -8.01
CA GLU A 63 7.66 2.54 -7.80
C GLU A 63 7.63 2.89 -6.32
N PHE A 64 6.73 2.24 -5.57
CA PHE A 64 6.64 2.40 -4.13
C PHE A 64 7.96 2.04 -3.45
N PHE A 65 8.56 0.90 -3.81
CA PHE A 65 9.80 0.44 -3.19
C PHE A 65 10.94 1.43 -3.45
N ASN A 66 11.06 1.94 -4.67
CA ASN A 66 12.03 2.97 -5.01
C ASN A 66 11.79 4.27 -4.23
N ALA A 67 10.54 4.75 -4.15
CA ALA A 67 10.18 5.95 -3.40
C ALA A 67 10.48 5.79 -1.90
N TYR A 68 10.14 4.63 -1.33
CA TYR A 68 10.42 4.29 0.06
C TYR A 68 11.92 4.29 0.36
N LEU A 69 12.73 3.61 -0.47
CA LEU A 69 14.17 3.56 -0.27
C LEU A 69 14.84 4.92 -0.41
N GLN A 70 14.41 5.75 -1.37
CA GLN A 70 14.90 7.12 -1.51
C GLN A 70 14.60 7.97 -0.27
N LYS A 71 13.39 7.82 0.29
CA LYS A 71 12.98 8.52 1.51
C LYS A 71 13.79 8.11 2.73
N GLU A 72 14.04 6.81 2.89
CA GLU A 72 14.67 6.25 4.10
C GLU A 72 16.20 6.41 4.09
N TYR A 73 16.84 6.24 2.93
CA TYR A 73 18.31 6.15 2.83
C TYR A 73 18.99 7.35 2.17
N GLY A 74 18.22 8.31 1.63
CA GLY A 74 18.76 9.49 0.97
C GLY A 74 19.32 9.21 -0.42
N ILE A 75 19.37 10.28 -1.23
CA ILE A 75 19.58 10.22 -2.68
C ILE A 75 21.08 10.10 -2.98
N THR A 76 21.63 8.89 -3.00
CA THR A 76 22.96 8.66 -3.63
C THR A 76 23.00 7.45 -4.55
N GLU A 77 22.09 6.47 -4.42
CA GLU A 77 22.18 5.22 -5.19
C GLU A 77 20.82 4.77 -5.75
N ARG A 78 20.83 4.26 -6.99
CA ARG A 78 19.69 3.50 -7.54
C ARG A 78 19.76 2.08 -6.98
N PHE A 79 18.95 1.79 -5.98
CA PHE A 79 18.86 0.43 -5.45
C PHE A 79 18.29 -0.51 -6.51
N ALA A 80 18.88 -1.71 -6.63
CA ALA A 80 18.30 -2.75 -7.46
C ALA A 80 16.94 -3.14 -6.88
N THR A 81 15.84 -2.80 -7.58
CA THR A 81 14.52 -3.34 -7.27
C THR A 81 14.59 -4.87 -7.35
N PRO A 82 14.10 -5.62 -6.34
CA PRO A 82 14.10 -7.07 -6.40
C PRO A 82 13.41 -7.53 -7.68
N GLY A 83 14.15 -8.11 -8.62
CA GLY A 83 13.62 -8.67 -9.87
C GLY A 83 12.96 -10.04 -9.69
N SER A 84 12.48 -10.37 -8.48
CA SER A 84 11.83 -11.66 -8.23
C SER A 84 10.40 -11.65 -8.78
N ARG A 85 9.88 -12.84 -9.09
CA ARG A 85 8.52 -13.05 -9.62
C ARG A 85 7.42 -12.40 -8.75
N GLU A 86 7.70 -12.22 -7.46
CA GLU A 86 6.82 -11.62 -6.44
C GLU A 86 6.72 -10.08 -6.50
N PHE A 87 7.71 -9.42 -7.12
CA PHE A 87 7.77 -7.97 -7.31
C PHE A 87 7.21 -7.49 -8.65
N THR A 88 6.51 -8.37 -9.35
CA THR A 88 5.66 -8.01 -10.48
C THR A 88 4.33 -7.44 -9.98
N CYS A 89 3.59 -6.71 -10.83
CA CYS A 89 2.25 -6.22 -10.52
C CYS A 89 1.22 -7.34 -10.32
N GLU A 90 1.62 -8.62 -10.41
CA GLU A 90 0.79 -9.77 -10.12
C GLU A 90 0.45 -9.81 -8.62
N VAL A 91 -0.84 -9.93 -8.31
CA VAL A 91 -1.34 -10.08 -6.94
C VAL A 91 -1.03 -11.51 -6.51
N ILE A 92 -0.22 -11.68 -5.47
CA ILE A 92 -0.06 -13.00 -4.83
C ILE A 92 -1.33 -13.24 -4.02
N GLU A 93 -2.25 -14.02 -4.56
CA GLU A 93 -3.39 -14.52 -3.80
C GLU A 93 -2.87 -15.47 -2.73
N MET A 94 -2.98 -15.11 -1.44
CA MET A 94 -2.77 -16.08 -0.38
C MET A 94 -3.92 -17.08 -0.43
N GLU A 95 -3.62 -18.36 -0.66
CA GLU A 95 -4.61 -19.40 -0.48
C GLU A 95 -5.16 -19.34 0.95
N PRO A 96 -6.48 -19.45 1.15
CA PRO A 96 -7.05 -19.49 2.48
C PRO A 96 -6.42 -20.67 3.23
N ALA A 97 -5.93 -20.41 4.44
CA ALA A 97 -5.40 -21.47 5.29
C ALA A 97 -6.47 -22.56 5.44
N ASN A 98 -6.16 -23.76 4.97
CA ASN A 98 -6.97 -24.94 5.21
C ASN A 98 -6.91 -25.25 6.70
N ASP A 99 -7.76 -24.61 7.49
CA ASP A 99 -8.11 -25.05 8.84
C ASP A 99 -8.81 -26.40 8.70
N SER A 100 -8.00 -27.45 8.74
CA SER A 100 -8.45 -28.84 8.74
C SER A 100 -8.97 -29.14 10.14
N HIS A 101 -10.25 -29.51 10.20
CA HIS A 101 -11.02 -29.91 11.37
C HIS A 101 -10.36 -30.98 12.25
#